data_AF-A0A7J7FDF4-F1
#
_entry.id   AF-A0A7J7FDF4-F1
#
_cell.length_a   1.000
_cell.length_b   1.000
_cell.length_c   1.000
_cell.angle_alpha   90.00
_cell.angle_beta   90.00
_cell.angle_gamma   90.00
#
_symmetry.space_group_name_H-M   'P 1'
#
loop_
_entity.id
_entity.type
_entity.pdbx_description
1 polymer ?
#
loop_
_entity_poly.entity_id
_entity_poly.type
_entity_poly.pdbx_seq_one_letter_code
_entity_poly.pdbx_strand_id
1 'polypeptide(L)'
;MTPSFRERWYMNLNSLMDQALTPQCGNGEDLYIITGAVPSDRKVKDRVTVPEFVWLAACCAVPGGGWAMGFVKHTREGDVIEDVMVKDLEKLLPFNPQLFQNNCGETEQDTEKMKKILEMVNQVQDEERMVQSKEDSIPLSSTKSKKSALLPPEAAEERSSFLGKLMGFIATPFIKLFQLIYYVAVGILKNIVYFLWYVTKQVINGMESCLYRLGSATISYFMAIGEELASIPWKVLKVMVKIVRAILRILCCLLKAVCRILGIPVRVFVDVATFPVYTMGAIPIVCKDIAVGLGGTISLLFDTALGTMGGLFQLVFSVFKKIGYKVTIANSDEL
;
A
#
# COMPACT_ATOMS: atom_id res chain seq x y z
N MET A 1 13.59 35.99 27.23
CA MET A 1 13.70 34.63 26.67
C MET A 1 15.16 34.27 26.62
N THR A 2 15.53 33.06 27.03
CA THR A 2 16.93 32.61 27.02
C THR A 2 17.37 32.27 25.59
N PRO A 3 18.66 32.45 25.24
CA PRO A 3 19.19 32.06 23.93
C PRO A 3 18.98 30.56 23.62
N SER A 4 19.17 29.71 24.63
CA SER A 4 18.98 28.26 24.53
C SER A 4 17.53 27.86 24.21
N PHE A 5 16.54 28.58 24.78
CA PHE A 5 15.14 28.35 24.44
C PHE A 5 14.86 28.69 22.99
N ARG A 6 15.36 29.85 22.51
CA ARG A 6 15.13 30.31 21.14
C ARG A 6 15.70 29.33 20.12
N GLU A 7 16.92 28.83 20.36
CA GLU A 7 17.57 27.85 19.48
C GLU A 7 16.81 26.53 19.46
N ARG A 8 16.41 26.00 20.63
CA ARG A 8 15.60 24.78 20.72
C ARG A 8 14.23 24.93 20.06
N TRP A 9 13.52 26.03 20.32
CA TRP A 9 12.25 26.32 19.68
C TRP A 9 12.37 26.36 18.15
N TYR A 10 13.39 27.05 17.63
CA TYR A 10 13.64 27.12 16.19
C TYR A 10 13.96 25.75 15.58
N MET A 11 14.82 24.96 16.22
CA MET A 11 15.17 23.62 15.73
C MET A 11 13.97 22.68 15.75
N ASN A 12 13.21 22.66 16.84
CA ASN A 12 12.02 21.81 16.93
C ASN A 12 10.94 22.23 15.95
N LEU A 13 10.75 23.54 15.74
CA LEU A 13 9.81 24.05 14.74
C LEU A 13 10.21 23.59 13.34
N ASN A 14 11.49 23.71 12.96
CA ASN A 14 11.94 23.24 11.65
C ASN A 14 11.75 21.73 11.51
N SER A 15 12.06 20.95 12.54
CA SER A 15 11.84 19.51 12.53
C SER A 15 10.35 19.16 12.37
N LEU A 16 9.48 19.83 13.12
CA LEU A 16 8.04 19.67 13.07
C LEU A 16 7.48 20.07 11.69
N MET A 17 8.00 21.14 11.10
CA MET A 17 7.65 21.58 9.75
C MET A 17 8.06 20.57 8.69
N ASP A 18 9.32 20.14 8.70
CA ASP A 18 9.90 19.30 7.64
C ASP A 18 9.46 17.83 7.74
N GLN A 19 9.33 17.31 8.96
CA GLN A 19 9.05 15.89 9.21
C GLN A 19 7.56 15.60 9.40
N ALA A 20 6.80 16.53 10.01
CA ALA A 20 5.41 16.27 10.39
C ALA A 20 4.39 17.03 9.53
N LEU A 21 4.49 18.37 9.43
CA LEU A 21 3.42 19.17 8.83
C LEU A 21 3.47 19.20 7.29
N THR A 22 4.64 19.50 6.71
CA THR A 22 4.80 19.64 5.24
C THR A 22 4.50 18.34 4.49
N PRO A 23 5.00 17.16 4.93
CA PRO A 23 4.73 15.90 4.22
C PRO A 23 3.26 15.50 4.26
N GLN A 24 2.53 15.89 5.31
CA GLN A 24 1.11 15.56 5.49
C GLN A 24 0.18 16.60 4.86
N CYS A 25 0.73 17.61 4.19
CA CYS A 25 -0.01 18.67 3.52
C CYS A 25 0.45 18.93 2.09
N GLY A 26 0.53 17.87 1.27
CA GLY A 26 0.81 18.03 -0.17
C GLY A 26 2.13 18.76 -0.45
N ASN A 27 3.17 18.49 0.35
CA ASN A 27 4.46 19.18 0.29
C ASN A 27 4.41 20.68 0.66
N GLY A 28 3.39 21.09 1.41
CA GLY A 28 3.27 22.42 2.02
C GLY A 28 2.51 23.46 1.19
N GLU A 29 1.99 23.12 0.01
CA GLU A 29 1.32 24.08 -0.88
C GLU A 29 0.04 24.66 -0.25
N ASP A 30 -0.67 23.87 0.55
CA ASP A 30 -1.91 24.25 1.24
C ASP A 30 -1.74 24.38 2.77
N LEU A 31 -0.49 24.53 3.25
CA LEU A 31 -0.17 24.63 4.67
C LEU A 31 -0.19 26.09 5.14
N TYR A 32 -1.11 26.41 6.04
CA TYR A 32 -1.28 27.71 6.66
C TYR A 32 -0.85 27.65 8.12
N ILE A 33 -0.04 28.63 8.53
CA ILE A 33 0.55 28.67 9.87
C ILE A 33 0.26 30.01 10.52
N ILE A 34 -0.21 29.94 11.75
CA ILE A 34 -0.37 31.08 12.64
C ILE A 34 0.51 30.79 13.85
N THR A 35 1.35 31.74 14.25
CA THR A 35 2.18 31.59 15.45
C THR A 35 2.09 32.85 16.28
N GLY A 36 2.26 32.68 17.59
CA GLY A 36 2.18 33.77 18.53
C GLY A 36 2.83 33.44 19.86
N ALA A 37 2.73 34.41 20.76
CA ALA A 37 3.25 34.30 22.11
C ALA A 37 2.20 34.87 23.06
N VAL A 38 1.98 34.18 24.18
CA VAL A 38 1.08 34.66 25.23
C VAL A 38 1.92 35.44 26.26
N PRO A 39 1.59 36.70 26.56
CA PRO A 39 2.37 37.53 27.47
C PRO A 39 2.28 37.00 28.92
N SER A 40 3.38 37.05 29.66
CA SER A 40 3.39 36.82 31.11
C SER A 40 3.40 38.15 31.89
N ASP A 41 3.44 38.07 33.23
CA ASP A 41 3.64 39.25 34.08
C ASP A 41 5.10 39.74 34.12
N ARG A 42 6.05 38.97 33.58
CA ARG A 42 7.48 39.30 33.63
C ARG A 42 7.83 40.25 32.49
N LYS A 43 8.51 41.36 32.80
CA LYS A 43 8.97 42.33 31.80
C LYS A 43 10.47 42.56 31.85
N VAL A 44 11.10 42.66 30.68
CA VAL A 44 12.48 43.11 30.52
C VAL A 44 12.49 44.63 30.50
N LYS A 45 13.20 45.22 31.47
CA LYS A 45 13.33 46.69 31.63
C LYS A 45 11.97 47.40 31.64
N ASP A 46 10.94 46.75 32.18
CA ASP A 46 9.54 47.23 32.23
C ASP A 46 8.94 47.65 30.86
N ARG A 47 9.52 47.18 29.75
CA ARG A 47 9.08 47.58 28.39
C ARG A 47 8.61 46.40 27.55
N VAL A 48 9.32 45.27 27.61
CA VAL A 48 9.04 44.11 26.77
C VAL A 48 8.64 42.95 27.65
N THR A 49 7.40 42.50 27.52
CA THR A 49 6.90 41.32 28.23
C THR A 49 7.59 40.06 27.73
N VAL A 50 8.10 39.26 28.67
CA VAL A 50 8.58 37.91 28.39
C VAL A 50 7.35 37.02 28.22
N PRO A 51 7.25 36.23 27.15
CA PRO A 51 6.14 35.30 26.98
C PRO A 51 6.05 34.29 28.12
N GLU A 52 4.84 33.91 28.50
CA GLU A 52 4.61 32.74 29.35
C GLU A 52 4.85 31.46 28.55
N PHE A 53 4.24 31.39 27.36
CA PHE A 53 4.44 30.34 26.38
C PHE A 53 4.36 30.90 24.95
N VAL A 54 4.95 30.15 24.02
CA VAL A 54 4.81 30.37 22.59
C VAL A 54 3.92 29.28 22.01
N TRP A 55 3.26 29.58 20.90
CA TRP A 55 2.35 28.64 20.26
C TRP A 55 2.40 28.74 18.75
N LEU A 56 1.96 27.66 18.11
CA LEU A 56 1.80 27.55 16.67
C LEU A 56 0.51 26.79 16.38
N ALA A 57 -0.30 27.29 15.46
CA ALA A 57 -1.45 26.61 14.90
C ALA A 57 -1.18 26.38 13.41
N ALA A 58 -1.40 25.15 12.96
CA ALA A 58 -1.23 24.73 11.58
C ALA A 58 -2.56 24.24 11.01
N CYS A 59 -2.87 24.60 9.77
CA CYS A 59 -4.05 24.19 9.03
C CYS A 59 -3.64 23.76 7.62
N CYS A 60 -4.07 22.57 7.22
CA CYS A 60 -3.90 22.07 5.87
C CYS A 60 -5.24 22.10 5.13
N ALA A 61 -5.41 23.04 4.20
CA ALA A 61 -6.69 23.33 3.55
C ALA A 61 -6.90 22.54 2.24
N VAL A 62 -6.58 21.25 2.25
CA VAL A 62 -6.71 20.39 1.05
C VAL A 62 -8.19 20.07 0.78
N PRO A 63 -8.67 20.20 -0.47
CA PRO A 63 -10.05 19.86 -0.83
C PRO A 63 -10.36 18.39 -0.56
N GLY A 64 -11.40 18.13 0.26
CA GLY A 64 -11.89 16.78 0.54
C GLY A 64 -11.24 16.04 1.71
N GLY A 65 -10.42 16.71 2.54
CA GLY A 65 -9.81 16.10 3.73
C GLY A 65 -8.72 16.98 4.34
N GLY A 66 -9.14 18.01 5.08
CA GLY A 66 -8.23 18.94 5.75
C GLY A 66 -7.95 18.54 7.20
N TRP A 67 -6.91 19.11 7.80
CA TRP A 67 -6.62 18.92 9.22
C TRP A 67 -6.11 20.22 9.85
N ALA A 68 -6.28 20.35 11.16
CA ALA A 68 -5.76 21.47 11.92
C ALA A 68 -5.24 21.01 13.28
N MET A 69 -4.10 21.56 13.71
CA MET A 69 -3.44 21.17 14.95
C MET A 69 -2.75 22.36 15.58
N GLY A 70 -2.70 22.37 16.92
CA GLY A 70 -2.00 23.36 17.71
C GLY A 70 -0.79 22.78 18.42
N PHE A 71 0.21 23.61 18.66
CA PHE A 71 1.43 23.29 19.37
C PHE A 71 1.73 24.39 20.37
N VAL A 72 2.11 24.03 21.59
CA VAL A 72 2.42 24.95 22.68
C VAL A 72 3.78 24.61 23.26
N LYS A 73 4.59 25.61 23.57
CA LYS A 73 5.83 25.43 24.32
C LYS A 73 5.96 26.49 25.39
N HIS A 74 5.96 26.06 26.64
CA HIS A 74 6.19 26.93 27.78
C HIS A 74 7.65 27.38 27.86
N THR A 75 7.88 28.60 28.36
CA THR A 75 9.22 29.20 28.39
C THR A 75 10.12 28.71 29.53
N ARG A 76 9.67 27.73 30.33
CA ARG A 76 10.46 27.20 31.45
C ARG A 76 11.50 26.21 30.91
N GLU A 77 12.56 26.05 31.68
CA GLU A 77 13.69 25.24 31.26
C GLU A 77 13.34 23.76 31.36
N GLY A 78 13.34 23.08 30.22
CA GLY A 78 12.99 21.65 30.11
C GLY A 78 11.58 21.36 29.65
N ASP A 79 10.77 22.39 29.40
CA ASP A 79 9.45 22.21 28.81
C ASP A 79 9.60 21.79 27.34
N VAL A 80 8.82 20.79 26.94
CA VAL A 80 8.80 20.21 25.60
C VAL A 80 7.64 20.81 24.80
N ILE A 81 7.64 20.65 23.47
CA ILE A 81 6.47 21.00 22.66
C ILE A 81 5.31 20.06 23.01
N GLU A 82 4.17 20.62 23.37
CA GLU A 82 2.92 19.94 23.59
C GLU A 82 2.02 20.10 22.36
N ASP A 83 1.46 19.00 21.86
CA ASP A 83 0.43 19.04 20.85
C ASP A 83 -0.96 19.17 21.47
N VAL A 84 -1.80 20.01 20.86
CA VAL A 84 -3.17 20.27 21.31
C VAL A 84 -4.09 20.38 20.10
N MET A 85 -5.38 20.12 20.30
CA MET A 85 -6.36 20.46 19.28
C MET A 85 -6.49 21.98 19.16
N VAL A 86 -6.80 22.48 17.96
CA VAL A 86 -6.95 23.94 17.74
C VAL A 86 -7.97 24.54 18.68
N LYS A 87 -9.10 23.87 18.92
CA LYS A 87 -10.13 24.34 19.88
C LYS A 87 -9.63 24.43 21.32
N ASP A 88 -8.66 23.61 21.71
CA ASP A 88 -8.08 23.67 23.04
C ASP A 88 -6.99 24.75 23.10
N LEU A 89 -6.23 24.93 22.02
CA LEU A 89 -5.33 26.07 21.86
C LEU A 89 -6.09 27.40 21.98
N GLU A 90 -7.23 27.56 21.30
CA GLU A 90 -8.06 28.77 21.36
C GLU A 90 -8.47 29.13 22.79
N LYS A 91 -8.77 28.15 23.64
CA LYS A 91 -9.10 28.35 25.06
C LYS A 91 -7.90 28.79 25.91
N LEU A 92 -6.68 28.44 25.48
CA LEU A 92 -5.44 28.87 26.14
C LEU A 92 -5.04 30.28 25.73
N LEU A 93 -5.53 30.77 24.59
CA LEU A 93 -5.19 32.09 24.09
C LEU A 93 -6.02 33.19 24.76
N PRO A 94 -5.42 34.36 25.03
CA PRO A 94 -6.17 35.52 25.50
C PRO A 94 -7.30 35.86 24.52
N PHE A 95 -8.48 36.16 25.07
CA PHE A 95 -9.69 36.55 24.33
C PHE A 95 -10.36 35.44 23.48
N ASN A 96 -9.93 34.19 23.60
CA ASN A 96 -10.54 33.03 22.92
C ASN A 96 -10.80 33.28 21.41
N PRO A 97 -9.76 33.58 20.62
CA PRO A 97 -9.91 33.85 19.20
C PRO A 97 -10.43 32.59 18.48
N GLN A 98 -11.09 32.79 17.34
CA GLN A 98 -11.44 31.70 16.42
C GLN A 98 -10.34 31.59 15.37
N LEU A 99 -9.47 30.60 15.53
CA LEU A 99 -8.40 30.28 14.59
C LEU A 99 -9.00 29.47 13.43
N PHE A 100 -8.67 29.86 12.20
CA PHE A 100 -9.11 29.21 10.96
C PHE A 100 -10.65 29.14 10.80
N GLN A 101 -11.36 30.24 11.10
CA GLN A 101 -12.83 30.31 11.04
C GLN A 101 -13.47 29.82 9.72
N ASN A 102 -12.79 30.02 8.58
CA ASN A 102 -13.37 29.76 7.26
C ASN A 102 -12.92 28.44 6.61
N ASN A 103 -11.89 27.76 7.14
CA ASN A 103 -11.27 26.57 6.54
C ASN A 103 -10.61 25.70 7.62
N CYS A 104 -10.45 24.38 7.40
CA CYS A 104 -9.82 23.46 8.35
C CYS A 104 -10.54 23.29 9.71
N GLY A 105 -11.86 23.09 9.75
CA GLY A 105 -12.51 22.98 11.06
C GLY A 105 -13.93 22.44 11.22
N GLU A 106 -14.67 22.00 10.19
CA GLU A 106 -16.11 21.82 10.41
C GLU A 106 -16.72 20.43 10.25
N THR A 107 -16.22 19.49 9.43
CA THR A 107 -16.97 18.22 9.28
C THR A 107 -16.17 16.94 9.13
N GLU A 108 -14.98 16.93 8.53
CA GLU A 108 -14.21 15.68 8.32
C GLU A 108 -12.72 15.97 8.44
N GLN A 109 -12.17 15.86 9.66
CA GLN A 109 -10.72 15.92 9.86
C GLN A 109 -10.11 14.57 9.48
N ASP A 110 -9.00 14.61 8.73
CA ASP A 110 -8.24 13.41 8.38
C ASP A 110 -7.52 12.83 9.61
N THR A 111 -8.25 12.03 10.39
CA THR A 111 -7.76 11.39 11.63
C THR A 111 -6.50 10.55 11.42
N GLU A 112 -6.33 9.94 10.24
CA GLU A 112 -5.11 9.19 9.91
C GLU A 112 -3.88 10.10 9.76
N LYS A 113 -4.02 11.25 9.08
CA LYS A 113 -2.92 12.23 8.94
C LYS A 113 -2.59 12.85 10.28
N MET A 114 -3.60 13.21 11.08
CA MET A 114 -3.38 13.70 12.45
C MET A 114 -2.64 12.68 13.31
N LYS A 115 -2.98 11.39 13.22
CA LYS A 115 -2.26 10.33 13.95
C LYS A 115 -0.80 10.23 13.52
N LYS A 116 -0.50 10.34 12.22
CA LYS A 116 0.89 10.35 11.72
C LYS A 116 1.66 11.59 12.17
N ILE A 117 1.01 12.76 12.19
CA ILE A 117 1.61 13.99 12.73
C ILE A 117 1.93 13.80 14.21
N LEU A 118 1.00 13.25 14.99
CA LEU A 118 1.19 12.99 16.42
C LEU A 118 2.35 12.02 16.68
N GLU A 119 2.48 10.96 15.89
CA GLU A 119 3.59 10.01 15.98
C GLU A 119 4.95 10.68 15.71
N MET A 120 5.04 11.50 14.67
CA MET A 120 6.26 12.26 14.36
C MET A 120 6.57 13.33 15.42
N VAL A 121 5.54 13.98 15.96
CA VAL A 121 5.70 14.96 17.04
C VAL A 121 6.26 14.29 18.29
N ASN A 122 5.76 13.12 18.67
CA ASN A 122 6.30 12.35 19.79
C ASN A 122 7.79 12.03 19.59
N GLN A 123 8.22 11.72 18.36
CA GLN A 123 9.62 11.49 18.05
C GLN A 123 10.48 12.74 18.26
N VAL A 124 10.00 13.91 17.84
CA VAL A 124 10.68 15.20 18.09
C VAL A 124 10.73 15.53 19.59
N GLN A 125 9.67 15.22 20.33
CA GLN A 125 9.65 15.37 21.78
C GLN A 125 10.67 14.43 22.47
N ASP A 126 10.77 13.18 22.03
CA ASP A 126 11.72 12.20 22.56
C ASP A 126 13.17 12.60 22.28
N GLU A 127 13.46 13.10 21.07
CA GLU A 127 14.76 13.65 20.72
C GLU A 127 15.15 14.82 21.63
N GLU A 128 14.22 15.74 21.93
CA GLU A 128 14.47 16.85 22.85
C GLU A 128 14.78 16.35 24.27
N ARG A 129 14.03 15.36 24.78
CA ARG A 129 14.29 14.76 26.11
C ARG A 129 15.64 14.03 26.16
N MET A 130 16.05 13.36 25.07
CA MET A 130 17.36 12.71 24.98
C MET A 130 18.51 13.71 24.97
N VAL A 131 18.38 14.85 24.27
CA VAL A 131 19.40 15.91 24.26
C VAL A 131 19.56 16.51 25.66
N GLN A 132 18.46 16.73 26.37
CA GLN A 132 18.49 17.30 27.72
C GLN A 132 19.15 16.37 28.74
N SER A 133 18.83 15.07 28.73
CA SER A 133 19.48 14.09 29.62
C SER A 133 20.99 13.93 29.37
N LYS A 134 21.45 14.23 28.15
CA LYS A 134 22.87 14.20 27.79
C LYS A 134 23.63 15.46 28.21
N GLU A 135 22.94 16.60 28.31
CA GLU A 135 23.52 17.87 28.75
C GLU A 135 23.68 17.92 30.28
N ASP A 136 22.72 17.34 31.01
CA ASP A 136 22.77 17.21 32.49
C ASP A 136 23.85 16.23 32.99
N SER A 137 24.45 15.41 32.10
CA SER A 137 25.41 14.35 32.45
C SER A 137 26.87 14.66 32.13
N ILE A 138 27.24 15.88 31.72
CA ILE A 138 28.63 16.26 31.44
C ILE A 138 29.27 16.97 32.66
N PRO A 139 30.26 16.37 33.34
CA PRO A 139 31.05 17.10 34.32
C PRO A 139 32.09 17.99 33.63
N LEU A 140 32.11 19.26 34.01
CA LEU A 140 33.12 20.26 33.65
C LEU A 140 34.53 19.73 33.98
N SER A 141 35.39 19.55 32.97
CA SER A 141 36.84 19.35 33.21
C SER A 141 37.73 20.13 32.24
N SER A 142 38.28 21.20 32.81
CA SER A 142 39.62 21.79 32.66
C SER A 142 40.39 21.66 31.34
N THR A 143 40.61 22.83 30.74
CA THR A 143 41.70 23.19 29.83
C THR A 143 43.08 22.77 30.37
N LYS A 144 43.88 22.02 29.59
CA LYS A 144 45.32 21.83 29.87
C LYS A 144 46.19 22.07 28.64
N SER A 145 46.99 23.13 28.76
CA SER A 145 48.08 23.59 27.92
C SER A 145 49.13 22.51 27.59
N LYS A 146 49.65 22.52 26.36
CA LYS A 146 50.90 21.83 25.99
C LYS A 146 51.87 22.83 25.36
N LYS A 147 52.86 23.23 26.18
CA LYS A 147 54.13 23.87 25.84
C LYS A 147 55.20 22.78 25.83
N SER A 148 56.06 22.78 24.80
CA SER A 148 57.44 22.24 24.72
C SER A 148 57.80 22.09 23.25
N ALA A 149 59.01 22.30 22.76
CA ALA A 149 60.22 22.96 23.22
C ALA A 149 61.09 23.07 21.96
N LEU A 150 61.83 24.16 21.84
CA LEU A 150 62.68 24.54 20.71
C LEU A 150 64.12 24.15 21.08
N LEU A 151 64.84 23.42 20.21
CA LEU A 151 66.10 23.87 19.57
C LEU A 151 66.86 22.71 18.84
N PRO A 152 67.61 23.00 17.75
CA PRO A 152 68.28 22.02 16.88
C PRO A 152 69.84 22.15 16.98
N PRO A 153 70.70 21.77 15.98
CA PRO A 153 71.90 20.92 16.18
C PRO A 153 73.26 21.67 16.11
N GLU A 154 74.32 21.06 16.64
CA GLU A 154 75.75 21.31 16.30
C GLU A 154 76.21 20.24 15.29
N ALA A 155 77.23 20.35 14.45
CA ALA A 155 78.02 21.41 13.80
C ALA A 155 78.96 20.64 12.83
N ALA A 156 79.31 21.18 11.66
CA ALA A 156 80.54 20.83 10.93
C ALA A 156 80.82 21.86 9.82
N GLU A 157 81.84 22.68 10.07
CA GLU A 157 82.96 23.11 9.21
C GLU A 157 82.80 23.11 7.67
N GLU A 158 83.35 24.02 6.87
CA GLU A 158 84.05 25.30 7.02
C GLU A 158 84.20 25.86 5.57
N ARG A 159 84.64 27.12 5.44
CA ARG A 159 85.16 27.75 4.19
C ARG A 159 84.14 28.24 3.13
N SER A 160 83.32 29.24 3.50
CA SER A 160 82.88 30.31 2.58
C SER A 160 82.41 31.58 3.34
N SER A 161 83.24 32.08 4.25
CA SER A 161 82.85 32.98 5.35
C SER A 161 82.63 34.47 5.02
N PHE A 162 82.62 34.91 3.75
CA PHE A 162 82.36 36.33 3.43
C PHE A 162 81.34 36.57 2.30
N LEU A 163 81.29 35.71 1.27
CA LEU A 163 80.32 35.84 0.17
C LEU A 163 78.93 35.26 0.52
N GLY A 164 78.88 34.20 1.34
CA GLY A 164 77.61 33.62 1.81
C GLY A 164 76.85 34.52 2.81
N LYS A 165 77.57 35.35 3.58
CA LYS A 165 76.97 36.32 4.52
C LYS A 165 76.34 37.51 3.80
N LEU A 166 76.92 37.99 2.71
CA LEU A 166 76.36 39.08 1.88
C LEU A 166 75.22 38.61 0.97
N MET A 167 75.33 37.41 0.36
CA MET A 167 74.23 36.81 -0.39
C MET A 167 73.06 36.42 0.50
N GLY A 168 73.29 35.96 1.74
CA GLY A 168 72.23 35.74 2.72
C GLY A 168 71.52 37.04 3.12
N PHE A 169 72.27 38.14 3.31
CA PHE A 169 71.69 39.43 3.73
C PHE A 169 70.78 40.05 2.65
N ILE A 170 71.13 39.89 1.37
CA ILE A 170 70.30 40.32 0.24
C ILE A 170 69.21 39.30 -0.11
N ALA A 171 69.48 37.99 -0.11
CA ALA A 171 68.50 36.98 -0.51
C ALA A 171 67.38 36.78 0.52
N THR A 172 67.65 36.99 1.82
CA THR A 172 66.63 36.83 2.88
C THR A 172 65.40 37.74 2.71
N PRO A 173 65.52 39.05 2.43
CA PRO A 173 64.36 39.89 2.16
C PRO A 173 63.66 39.51 0.83
N PHE A 174 64.39 39.11 -0.21
CA PHE A 174 63.78 38.66 -1.47
C PHE A 174 62.98 37.35 -1.29
N ILE A 175 63.50 36.37 -0.55
CA ILE A 175 62.78 35.11 -0.26
C ILE A 175 61.52 35.40 0.53
N LYS A 176 61.56 36.30 1.53
CA LYS A 176 60.35 36.74 2.25
C LYS A 176 59.36 37.46 1.33
N LEU A 177 59.84 38.27 0.39
CA LEU A 177 58.99 38.94 -0.60
C LEU A 177 58.30 37.92 -1.52
N PHE A 178 59.02 36.92 -2.03
CA PHE A 178 58.46 35.84 -2.84
C PHE A 178 57.46 34.99 -2.04
N GLN A 179 57.73 34.72 -0.76
CA GLN A 179 56.81 34.00 0.12
C GLN A 179 55.52 34.79 0.38
N LEU A 180 55.61 36.12 0.50
CA LEU A 180 54.46 37.01 0.64
C LEU A 180 53.66 37.09 -0.66
N ILE A 181 54.33 37.21 -1.82
CA ILE A 181 53.69 37.18 -3.14
C ILE A 181 52.99 35.83 -3.36
N TYR A 182 53.62 34.72 -2.99
CA TYR A 182 53.02 33.38 -3.07
C TYR A 182 51.78 33.26 -2.18
N TYR A 183 51.86 33.73 -0.93
CA TYR A 183 50.72 33.70 -0.01
C TYR A 183 49.55 34.55 -0.52
N VAL A 184 49.83 35.74 -1.06
CA VAL A 184 48.83 36.61 -1.68
C VAL A 184 48.23 35.95 -2.92
N ALA A 185 49.04 35.35 -3.79
CA ALA A 185 48.57 34.65 -4.98
C ALA A 185 47.66 33.45 -4.63
N VAL A 186 48.02 32.67 -3.61
CA VAL A 186 47.19 31.56 -3.11
C VAL A 186 45.88 32.08 -2.49
N GLY A 187 45.93 33.20 -1.75
CA GLY A 187 44.74 33.85 -1.21
C GLY A 187 43.78 34.33 -2.31
N ILE A 188 44.33 34.95 -3.37
CA ILE A 188 43.57 35.37 -4.54
C ILE A 188 42.96 34.16 -5.25
N LEU A 189 43.74 33.10 -5.47
CA LEU A 189 43.25 31.87 -6.11
C LEU A 189 42.11 31.22 -5.31
N LYS A 190 42.25 31.15 -3.98
CA LYS A 190 41.20 30.60 -3.10
C LYS A 190 39.93 31.44 -3.16
N ASN A 191 40.05 32.77 -3.18
CA ASN A 191 38.90 33.66 -3.34
C ASN A 191 38.24 33.52 -4.71
N ILE A 192 39.02 33.38 -5.79
CA ILE A 192 38.48 33.14 -7.14
C ILE A 192 37.72 31.81 -7.17
N VAL A 193 38.27 30.74 -6.61
CA VAL A 193 37.59 29.44 -6.52
C VAL A 193 36.31 29.53 -5.69
N TYR A 194 36.33 30.23 -4.56
CA TYR A 194 35.14 30.42 -3.72
C TYR A 194 34.06 31.23 -4.44
N PHE A 195 34.46 32.27 -5.17
CA PHE A 195 33.54 33.08 -5.96
C PHE A 195 32.94 32.27 -7.12
N LEU A 196 33.74 31.49 -7.85
CA LEU A 196 33.26 30.60 -8.90
C LEU A 196 32.29 29.54 -8.35
N TRP A 197 32.59 28.98 -7.18
CA TRP A 197 31.68 28.06 -6.48
C TRP A 197 30.36 28.73 -6.09
N TYR A 198 30.42 29.96 -5.59
CA TYR A 198 29.23 30.72 -5.24
C TYR A 198 28.35 31.02 -6.48
N VAL A 199 28.97 31.49 -7.56
CA VAL A 199 28.27 31.78 -8.82
C VAL A 199 27.65 30.52 -9.40
N THR A 200 28.37 29.40 -9.46
CA THR A 200 27.83 28.13 -9.95
C THR A 200 26.65 27.64 -9.11
N LYS A 201 26.74 27.73 -7.78
CA LYS A 201 25.61 27.40 -6.89
C LYS A 201 24.40 28.29 -7.12
N GLN A 202 24.61 29.59 -7.34
CA GLN A 202 23.52 30.53 -7.61
C GLN A 202 22.85 30.27 -8.96
N VAL A 203 23.63 29.91 -9.99
CA VAL A 203 23.10 29.53 -11.31
C VAL A 203 22.29 28.24 -11.24
N ILE A 204 22.77 27.21 -10.51
CA ILE A 204 22.05 25.94 -10.33
C ILE A 204 20.71 26.18 -9.62
N ASN A 205 20.70 26.89 -8.49
CA ASN A 205 19.47 27.20 -7.76
C ASN A 205 18.50 28.07 -8.58
N GLY A 206 19.03 28.98 -9.41
CA GLY A 206 18.24 29.81 -10.33
C GLY A 206 17.61 28.99 -11.47
N MET A 207 18.37 28.06 -12.06
CA MET A 207 17.84 27.15 -13.09
C MET A 207 16.77 26.23 -12.54
N GLU A 208 17.00 25.67 -11.35
CA GLU A 208 16.05 24.77 -10.69
C GLU A 208 14.73 25.47 -10.41
N SER A 209 14.75 26.66 -9.81
CA SER A 209 13.55 27.46 -9.55
C SER A 209 12.80 27.88 -10.83
N CYS A 210 13.53 28.18 -11.92
CA CYS A 210 12.94 28.51 -13.21
C CYS A 210 12.29 27.28 -13.88
N LEU A 211 12.97 26.13 -13.85
CA LEU A 211 12.47 24.87 -14.38
C LEU A 211 11.22 24.40 -13.62
N TYR A 212 11.18 24.54 -12.29
CA TYR A 212 9.98 24.22 -11.53
C TYR A 212 8.81 25.13 -11.87
N ARG A 213 9.04 26.44 -12.05
CA ARG A 213 7.97 27.38 -12.47
C ARG A 213 7.46 27.12 -13.88
N LEU A 214 8.34 26.79 -14.82
CA LEU A 214 7.96 26.39 -16.18
C LEU A 214 7.25 25.04 -16.19
N GLY A 215 7.71 24.10 -15.38
CA GLY A 215 7.10 22.78 -15.22
C GLY A 215 5.69 22.86 -14.63
N SER A 216 5.48 23.63 -13.57
CA SER A 216 4.17 23.78 -12.94
C SER A 216 3.15 24.47 -13.85
N ALA A 217 3.57 25.50 -14.59
CA ALA A 217 2.72 26.13 -15.59
C ALA A 217 2.37 25.16 -16.73
N THR A 218 3.33 24.34 -17.19
CA THR A 218 3.08 23.36 -18.24
C THR A 218 2.11 22.27 -17.78
N ILE A 219 2.25 21.78 -16.55
CA ILE A 219 1.35 20.79 -15.95
C ILE A 219 -0.08 21.33 -15.82
N SER A 220 -0.26 22.61 -15.48
CA SER A 220 -1.61 23.19 -15.39
C SER A 220 -2.31 23.27 -16.75
N TYR A 221 -1.58 23.59 -17.83
CA TYR A 221 -2.13 23.53 -19.19
C TYR A 221 -2.50 22.09 -19.59
N PHE A 222 -1.66 21.11 -19.26
CA PHE A 222 -1.98 19.70 -19.54
C PHE A 222 -3.16 19.18 -18.72
N MET A 223 -3.32 19.60 -17.47
CA MET A 223 -4.49 19.25 -16.65
C MET A 223 -5.78 19.88 -17.20
N ALA A 224 -5.74 21.15 -17.59
CA ALA A 224 -6.88 21.82 -18.19
C ALA A 224 -7.29 21.18 -19.54
N ILE A 225 -6.30 20.85 -20.38
CA ILE A 225 -6.55 20.12 -21.63
C ILE A 225 -7.07 18.71 -21.34
N GLY A 226 -6.53 18.03 -20.33
CA GLY A 226 -6.93 16.68 -19.93
C GLY A 226 -8.37 16.60 -19.42
N GLU A 227 -8.82 17.59 -18.65
CA GLU A 227 -10.20 17.66 -18.15
C GLU A 227 -11.21 17.83 -19.31
N GLU A 228 -10.92 18.75 -20.24
CA GLU A 228 -11.74 18.94 -21.43
C GLU A 228 -11.71 17.72 -22.35
N LEU A 229 -10.53 17.12 -22.58
CA LEU A 229 -10.40 15.91 -23.41
C LEU A 229 -11.02 14.67 -22.78
N ALA A 230 -11.11 14.56 -21.45
CA ALA A 230 -11.74 13.44 -20.77
C ALA A 230 -13.27 13.56 -20.74
N SER A 231 -13.79 14.80 -20.74
CA SER A 231 -15.23 15.07 -20.72
C SER A 231 -15.94 14.63 -22.01
N ILE A 232 -15.26 14.73 -23.16
CA ILE A 232 -15.77 14.37 -24.49
C ILE A 232 -16.01 12.84 -24.63
N PRO A 233 -15.02 11.96 -24.41
CA PRO A 233 -15.21 10.51 -24.46
C PRO A 233 -16.14 10.02 -23.36
N TRP A 234 -16.23 10.69 -22.20
CA TRP A 234 -17.18 10.32 -21.15
C TRP A 234 -18.65 10.43 -21.62
N LYS A 235 -18.96 11.50 -22.38
CA LYS A 235 -20.29 11.65 -23.01
C LYS A 235 -20.55 10.55 -24.04
N VAL A 236 -19.56 10.22 -24.86
CA VAL A 236 -19.65 9.12 -25.85
C VAL A 236 -19.85 7.77 -25.14
N LEU A 237 -19.10 7.50 -24.07
CA LEU A 237 -19.20 6.28 -23.27
C LEU A 237 -20.59 6.12 -22.67
N LYS A 238 -21.19 7.20 -22.15
CA LYS A 238 -22.56 7.20 -21.62
C LYS A 238 -23.59 6.82 -22.69
N VAL A 239 -23.41 7.27 -23.93
CA VAL A 239 -24.25 6.88 -25.06
C VAL A 239 -24.01 5.42 -25.44
N MET A 240 -22.75 4.97 -25.49
CA MET A 240 -22.40 3.57 -25.78
C MET A 240 -23.02 2.60 -24.79
N VAL A 241 -23.02 2.90 -23.48
CA VAL A 241 -23.68 2.07 -22.47
C VAL A 241 -25.19 1.96 -22.70
N LYS A 242 -25.85 3.05 -23.12
CA LYS A 242 -27.28 3.02 -23.46
C LYS A 242 -27.55 2.13 -24.68
N ILE A 243 -26.72 2.23 -25.72
CA ILE A 243 -26.82 1.42 -26.94
C ILE A 243 -26.61 -0.06 -26.61
N VAL A 244 -25.54 -0.39 -25.88
CA VAL A 244 -25.24 -1.78 -25.47
C VAL A 244 -26.39 -2.36 -24.65
N ARG A 245 -26.96 -1.60 -23.71
CA ARG A 245 -28.12 -2.04 -22.93
C ARG A 245 -29.35 -2.30 -23.82
N ALA A 246 -29.58 -1.48 -24.84
CA ALA A 246 -30.67 -1.68 -25.79
C ALA A 246 -30.45 -2.96 -26.63
N ILE A 247 -29.23 -3.15 -27.14
CA ILE A 247 -28.84 -4.36 -27.89
C ILE A 247 -29.00 -5.61 -27.02
N LEU A 248 -28.57 -5.56 -25.76
CA LEU A 248 -28.70 -6.69 -24.83
C LEU A 248 -30.17 -7.07 -24.60
N ARG A 249 -31.07 -6.08 -24.50
CA ARG A 249 -32.51 -6.35 -24.42
C ARG A 249 -33.04 -7.04 -25.67
N ILE A 250 -32.66 -6.55 -26.86
CA ILE A 250 -33.05 -7.14 -28.13
C ILE A 250 -32.54 -8.59 -28.23
N LEU A 251 -31.27 -8.82 -27.88
CA LEU A 251 -30.67 -10.16 -27.90
C LEU A 251 -31.35 -11.10 -26.89
N CYS A 252 -31.70 -10.62 -25.70
CA CYS A 252 -32.45 -11.40 -24.72
C CYS A 252 -33.85 -11.78 -25.22
N CYS A 253 -34.54 -10.85 -25.89
CA CYS A 253 -35.83 -11.11 -26.52
C CYS A 253 -35.71 -12.15 -27.65
N LEU A 254 -34.70 -12.02 -28.52
CA LEU A 254 -34.43 -12.99 -29.59
C LEU A 254 -34.09 -14.36 -29.02
N LEU A 255 -33.25 -14.43 -27.99
CA LEU A 255 -32.88 -15.69 -27.35
C LEU A 255 -34.12 -16.37 -26.75
N LYS A 256 -34.99 -15.63 -26.06
CA LYS A 256 -36.27 -16.18 -25.55
C LYS A 256 -37.16 -16.71 -26.68
N ALA A 257 -37.22 -16.00 -27.81
CA ALA A 257 -38.01 -16.43 -28.97
C ALA A 257 -37.43 -17.71 -29.58
N VAL A 258 -36.11 -17.75 -29.83
CA VAL A 258 -35.42 -18.93 -30.34
C VAL A 258 -35.56 -20.11 -29.37
N CYS A 259 -35.36 -19.91 -28.07
CA CYS A 259 -35.55 -20.96 -27.07
C CYS A 259 -36.99 -21.50 -27.04
N ARG A 260 -38.02 -20.67 -27.28
CA ARG A 260 -39.40 -21.16 -27.43
C ARG A 260 -39.59 -21.96 -28.71
N ILE A 261 -39.09 -21.46 -29.84
CA ILE A 261 -39.24 -22.10 -31.15
C ILE A 261 -38.49 -23.43 -31.18
N LEU A 262 -37.27 -23.50 -30.64
CA LEU A 262 -36.47 -24.72 -30.55
C LEU A 262 -36.95 -25.66 -29.45
N GLY A 263 -37.55 -25.14 -28.37
CA GLY A 263 -38.04 -25.95 -27.25
C GLY A 263 -39.14 -26.93 -27.64
N ILE A 264 -39.95 -26.61 -28.64
CA ILE A 264 -41.01 -27.49 -29.16
C ILE A 264 -40.40 -28.71 -29.89
N PRO A 265 -39.59 -28.57 -30.96
CA PRO A 265 -38.98 -29.70 -31.64
C PRO A 265 -38.00 -30.45 -30.75
N VAL A 266 -37.23 -29.77 -29.88
CA VAL A 266 -36.30 -30.46 -28.95
C VAL A 266 -37.07 -31.35 -27.96
N ARG A 267 -38.20 -30.90 -27.41
CA ARG A 267 -39.05 -31.76 -26.56
C ARG A 267 -39.59 -32.95 -27.35
N VAL A 268 -40.06 -32.73 -28.58
CA VAL A 268 -40.51 -33.82 -29.45
C VAL A 268 -39.37 -34.81 -29.75
N PHE A 269 -38.15 -34.35 -30.02
CA PHE A 269 -37.00 -35.22 -30.22
C PHE A 269 -36.62 -35.99 -28.96
N VAL A 270 -36.70 -35.36 -27.78
CA VAL A 270 -36.47 -36.03 -26.49
C VAL A 270 -37.55 -37.08 -26.24
N ASP A 271 -38.83 -36.76 -26.47
CA ASP A 271 -39.93 -37.71 -26.31
C ASP A 271 -39.79 -38.88 -27.30
N VAL A 272 -39.45 -38.61 -28.56
CA VAL A 272 -39.17 -39.63 -29.59
C VAL A 272 -37.93 -40.46 -29.23
N ALA A 273 -36.91 -39.89 -28.59
CA ALA A 273 -35.72 -40.62 -28.15
C ALA A 273 -35.98 -41.46 -26.89
N THR A 274 -36.88 -41.03 -26.00
CA THR A 274 -37.32 -41.84 -24.84
C THR A 274 -38.20 -43.02 -25.25
N PHE A 275 -38.93 -42.91 -26.37
CA PHE A 275 -39.80 -43.97 -26.87
C PHE A 275 -39.08 -45.31 -27.15
N PRO A 276 -37.92 -45.36 -27.85
CA PRO A 276 -37.12 -46.57 -28.00
C PRO A 276 -36.50 -47.04 -26.69
N VAL A 277 -36.17 -46.15 -25.76
CA VAL A 277 -35.54 -46.52 -24.47
C VAL A 277 -36.53 -47.29 -23.58
N TYR A 278 -37.80 -46.86 -23.53
CA TYR A 278 -38.84 -47.59 -22.77
C TYR A 278 -39.30 -48.87 -23.46
N THR A 279 -39.36 -48.89 -24.80
CA THR A 279 -39.76 -50.10 -25.55
C THR A 279 -38.66 -51.15 -25.60
N MET A 280 -37.38 -50.77 -25.76
CA MET A 280 -36.24 -51.71 -25.66
C MET A 280 -36.03 -52.25 -24.24
N GLY A 281 -36.48 -51.53 -23.20
CA GLY A 281 -36.46 -52.02 -21.82
C GLY A 281 -37.51 -53.12 -21.52
N ALA A 282 -38.65 -53.13 -22.23
CA ALA A 282 -39.74 -54.07 -21.99
C ALA A 282 -39.65 -55.37 -22.82
N ILE A 283 -39.04 -55.31 -24.02
CA ILE A 283 -38.92 -56.47 -24.93
C ILE A 283 -38.18 -57.67 -24.30
N PRO A 284 -37.06 -57.51 -23.55
CA PRO A 284 -36.36 -58.64 -22.94
C PRO A 284 -37.18 -59.36 -21.86
N ILE A 285 -38.03 -58.63 -21.12
CA ILE A 285 -38.84 -59.18 -20.02
C ILE A 285 -39.96 -60.06 -20.60
N VAL A 286 -40.65 -59.56 -21.63
CA VAL A 286 -41.72 -60.32 -22.29
C VAL A 286 -41.17 -61.56 -23.02
N CYS A 287 -40.02 -61.44 -23.70
CA CYS A 287 -39.37 -62.61 -24.30
C CYS A 287 -38.92 -63.66 -23.27
N LYS A 288 -38.44 -63.22 -22.09
CA LYS A 288 -38.07 -64.13 -21.00
C LYS A 288 -39.28 -64.90 -20.49
N ASP A 289 -40.41 -64.22 -20.27
CA ASP A 289 -41.62 -64.87 -19.75
C ASP A 289 -42.26 -65.81 -20.79
N ILE A 290 -42.23 -65.45 -22.07
CA ILE A 290 -42.69 -66.35 -23.15
C ILE A 290 -41.78 -67.58 -23.25
N ALA A 291 -40.46 -67.42 -23.17
CA ALA A 291 -39.53 -68.54 -23.23
C ALA A 291 -39.70 -69.50 -22.04
N VAL A 292 -39.90 -68.96 -20.82
CA VAL A 292 -40.19 -69.76 -19.63
C VAL A 292 -41.55 -70.45 -19.74
N GLY A 293 -42.57 -69.77 -20.25
CA GLY A 293 -43.91 -70.33 -20.47
C GLY A 293 -43.93 -71.45 -21.53
N LEU A 294 -43.21 -71.27 -22.63
CA LEU A 294 -43.08 -72.28 -23.70
C LEU A 294 -42.25 -73.48 -23.23
N GLY A 295 -41.18 -73.23 -22.47
CA GLY A 295 -40.38 -74.30 -21.84
C GLY A 295 -41.21 -75.13 -20.87
N GLY A 296 -42.05 -74.49 -20.05
CA GLY A 296 -42.96 -75.17 -19.12
C GLY A 296 -44.00 -76.05 -19.82
N THR A 297 -44.57 -75.59 -20.94
CA THR A 297 -45.54 -76.38 -21.70
C THR A 297 -44.87 -77.57 -22.40
N ILE A 298 -43.66 -77.42 -22.94
CA ILE A 298 -42.90 -78.53 -23.53
C ILE A 298 -42.54 -79.56 -22.46
N SER A 299 -42.12 -79.15 -21.27
CA SER A 299 -41.87 -80.07 -20.14
C SER A 299 -43.12 -80.85 -19.75
N LEU A 300 -44.28 -80.21 -19.62
CA LEU A 300 -45.53 -80.90 -19.32
C LEU A 300 -45.94 -81.90 -20.40
N LEU A 301 -45.67 -81.57 -21.67
CA LEU A 301 -45.96 -82.45 -22.80
C LEU A 301 -45.07 -83.70 -22.77
N PHE A 302 -43.77 -83.53 -22.46
CA PHE A 302 -42.85 -84.64 -22.25
C PHE A 302 -43.21 -85.48 -21.02
N ASP A 303 -43.55 -84.87 -19.89
CA ASP A 303 -43.97 -85.61 -18.69
C ASP A 303 -45.28 -86.37 -18.92
N THR A 304 -46.21 -85.81 -19.69
CA THR A 304 -47.44 -86.50 -20.07
C THR A 304 -47.16 -87.65 -21.04
N ALA A 305 -46.29 -87.46 -22.03
CA ALA A 305 -45.89 -88.51 -22.96
C ALA A 305 -45.12 -89.64 -22.26
N LEU A 306 -44.20 -89.31 -21.35
CA LEU A 306 -43.45 -90.29 -20.56
C LEU A 306 -44.34 -90.97 -19.52
N GLY A 307 -45.25 -90.25 -18.88
CA GLY A 307 -46.22 -90.80 -17.94
C GLY A 307 -47.21 -91.74 -18.59
N THR A 308 -47.73 -91.38 -19.78
CA THR A 308 -48.62 -92.26 -20.56
C THR A 308 -47.88 -93.48 -21.09
N MET A 309 -46.63 -93.32 -21.56
CA MET A 309 -45.80 -94.44 -21.99
C MET A 309 -45.45 -95.36 -20.82
N GLY A 310 -45.13 -94.82 -19.63
CA GLY A 310 -44.92 -95.58 -18.40
C GLY A 310 -46.18 -96.36 -17.97
N GLY A 311 -47.36 -95.75 -18.08
CA GLY A 311 -48.64 -96.40 -17.82
C GLY A 311 -48.95 -97.53 -18.82
N LEU A 312 -48.67 -97.30 -20.11
CA LEU A 312 -48.78 -98.33 -21.15
C LEU A 312 -47.81 -99.48 -20.93
N PHE A 313 -46.56 -99.19 -20.54
CA PHE A 313 -45.59 -100.23 -20.19
C PHE A 313 -46.05 -101.03 -18.96
N GLN A 314 -46.64 -100.40 -17.94
CA GLN A 314 -47.25 -101.14 -16.82
C GLN A 314 -48.42 -102.01 -17.26
N LEU A 315 -49.28 -101.52 -18.17
CA LEU A 315 -50.41 -102.28 -18.70
C LEU A 315 -49.92 -103.50 -19.50
N VAL A 316 -48.95 -103.30 -20.39
CA VAL A 316 -48.31 -104.36 -21.17
C VAL A 316 -47.62 -105.36 -20.23
N PHE A 317 -46.88 -104.89 -19.22
CA PHE A 317 -46.23 -105.78 -18.25
C PHE A 317 -47.25 -106.55 -17.40
N SER A 318 -48.38 -105.94 -17.04
CA SER A 318 -49.49 -106.60 -16.34
C SER A 318 -50.20 -107.62 -17.23
N VAL A 319 -50.38 -107.33 -18.52
CA VAL A 319 -50.93 -108.26 -19.52
C VAL A 319 -49.97 -109.41 -19.76
N PHE A 320 -48.66 -109.18 -19.91
CA PHE A 320 -47.65 -110.24 -19.97
C PHE A 320 -47.57 -111.03 -18.66
N LYS A 321 -47.74 -110.41 -17.49
CA LYS A 321 -47.81 -111.14 -16.22
C LYS A 321 -49.07 -111.99 -16.13
N LYS A 322 -50.21 -111.50 -16.64
CA LYS A 322 -51.50 -112.20 -16.66
C LYS A 322 -51.53 -113.33 -17.70
N ILE A 323 -50.89 -113.15 -18.87
CA ILE A 323 -50.73 -114.18 -19.91
C ILE A 323 -49.62 -115.18 -19.54
N GLY A 324 -48.54 -114.73 -18.91
CA GLY A 324 -47.56 -115.61 -18.28
C GLY A 324 -48.24 -116.51 -17.25
N TYR A 325 -49.03 -115.95 -16.33
CA TYR A 325 -49.84 -116.72 -15.39
C TYR A 325 -50.92 -117.58 -16.10
N LYS A 326 -51.54 -117.12 -17.19
CA LYS A 326 -52.61 -117.86 -17.88
C LYS A 326 -52.09 -118.99 -18.78
N VAL A 327 -50.86 -118.90 -19.29
CA VAL A 327 -50.16 -120.00 -19.98
C VAL A 327 -49.65 -121.02 -18.95
N THR A 328 -49.30 -120.60 -17.72
CA THR A 328 -49.02 -121.54 -16.63
C THR A 328 -50.28 -122.17 -16.04
N ILE A 329 -51.44 -121.48 -16.05
CA ILE A 329 -52.71 -121.98 -15.49
C ILE A 329 -53.58 -122.76 -16.48
N ALA A 330 -53.45 -122.58 -17.80
CA ALA A 330 -54.19 -123.42 -18.77
C ALA A 330 -53.67 -124.88 -18.86
N ASN A 331 -52.55 -125.18 -18.20
CA ASN A 331 -52.03 -126.53 -17.97
C ASN A 331 -52.62 -127.19 -16.70
N SER A 332 -53.71 -126.68 -16.11
CA SER A 332 -54.28 -127.23 -14.88
C SER A 332 -55.79 -126.93 -14.73
N ASP A 333 -56.57 -127.99 -14.85
CA ASP A 333 -57.98 -128.20 -14.42
C ASP A 333 -59.10 -127.55 -15.24
N GLU A 334 -59.92 -128.31 -15.99
CA GLU A 334 -60.74 -129.51 -15.72
C GLU A 334 -62.15 -129.20 -15.17
N LEU A 335 -63.11 -129.97 -15.71
CA LEU A 335 -64.50 -130.18 -15.30
C LEU A 335 -65.59 -129.21 -15.82
#